data_AF-A0A2N2MQH0-F1
#
_entry.id   AF-A0A2N2MQH0-F1
#
_cell.length_a   1.000
_cell.length_b   1.000
_cell.length_c   1.000
_cell.angle_alpha   90.00
_cell.angle_beta   90.00
_cell.angle_gamma   90.00
#
_symmetry.space_group_name_H-M   'P 1'
#
loop_
_entity.id
_entity.type
_entity.pdbx_description
1 polymer ?
#
loop_
_entity_poly.entity_id
_entity_poly.type
_entity_poly.pdbx_seq_one_letter_code
_entity_poly.pdbx_strand_id
1 'polypeptide(L)' 'MTEEPRLYDLIYAVIRQIPAGRVASYGQISRIVGRCSAQMIGFALAAL' A
#
# COMPACT_ATOMS: atom_id res chain seq x y z
N MET A 1 -17.60 16.87 5.11
CA MET A 1 -16.12 16.84 4.94
C MET A 1 -15.74 15.47 4.47
N THR A 2 -15.08 15.34 3.32
CA THR A 2 -14.46 14.07 2.92
C THR A 2 -13.11 14.02 3.62
N GLU A 3 -12.97 13.17 4.63
CA GLU A 3 -11.67 12.97 5.29
C GLU A 3 -10.69 12.37 4.28
N GLU A 4 -9.45 12.87 4.24
CA GLU A 4 -8.43 12.27 3.39
C GLU A 4 -8.18 10.82 3.82
N PRO A 5 -8.17 9.86 2.89
CA PRO A 5 -7.93 8.46 3.23
C PRO A 5 -6.54 8.32 3.85
N ARG A 6 -6.48 7.63 5.00
CA ARG A 6 -5.24 7.44 5.74
C ARG A 6 -4.24 6.71 4.85
N LEU A 7 -2.95 6.93 5.11
CA LEU A 7 -1.89 6.34 4.29
C LEU A 7 -2.05 4.81 4.17
N TYR A 8 -2.35 4.14 5.29
CA TYR A 8 -2.50 2.69 5.33
C TYR A 8 -3.72 2.21 4.54
N ASP A 9 -4.81 2.96 4.56
CA ASP A 9 -6.01 2.63 3.77
C ASP A 9 -5.71 2.60 2.27
N LEU A 10 -4.94 3.59 1.78
CA LEU A 10 -4.51 3.58 0.37
C LEU A 10 -3.53 2.44 0.07
N ILE A 11 -2.61 2.12 0.98
CA ILE A 11 -1.69 0.99 0.81
C ILE A 11 -2.49 -0.31 0.68
N TYR A 12 -3.47 -0.54 1.55
CA TYR A 12 -4.33 -1.73 1.51
C TYR A 12 -5.21 -1.76 0.26
N ALA A 13 -5.74 -0.61 -0.18
CA ALA A 13 -6.52 -0.52 -1.41
C ALA A 13 -5.70 -0.90 -2.65
N VAL A 14 -4.40 -0.55 -2.70
CA VAL A 14 -3.51 -0.95 -3.79
C VAL A 14 -3.16 -2.44 -3.70
N ILE A 15 -2.85 -2.95 -2.51
CA ILE A 15 -2.51 -4.38 -2.31
C ILE A 15 -3.68 -5.30 -2.72
N ARG A 16 -4.91 -4.91 -2.40
CA ARG A 16 -6.12 -5.68 -2.76
C ARG A 16 -6.36 -5.80 -4.27
N GLN A 17 -5.69 -4.99 -5.09
CA GLN A 17 -5.77 -5.04 -6.55
C GLN A 17 -4.79 -6.05 -7.16
N ILE A 18 -3.90 -6.65 -6.38
CA ILE A 18 -2.94 -7.65 -6.88
C ILE A 18 -3.72 -8.93 -7.25
N PRO A 19 -3.68 -9.37 -8.52
CA PRO A 19 -4.39 -10.59 -8.94
C PRO A 19 -3.83 -11.84 -8.27
N ALA A 20 -4.69 -12.85 -8.09
CA ALA A 20 -4.26 -14.15 -7.58
C ALA A 20 -3.15 -14.75 -8.46
N GLY A 21 -2.12 -15.34 -7.83
CA GLY A 21 -0.95 -15.89 -8.51
C GLY A 21 0.07 -14.84 -8.99
N ARG A 22 -0.15 -13.55 -8.71
CA ARG A 22 0.83 -12.48 -8.92
C ARG A 22 1.36 -11.98 -7.59
N VAL A 23 2.54 -11.38 -7.65
CA VAL A 23 3.18 -10.72 -6.51
C VAL A 23 3.60 -9.31 -6.92
N ALA A 24 3.62 -8.39 -5.97
CA ALA A 24 4.19 -7.07 -6.12
C ALA A 24 5.17 -6.79 -4.98
N SER A 25 6.31 -6.19 -5.31
CA SER A 25 7.29 -5.78 -4.31
C SER A 25 6.86 -4.50 -3.59
N TYR A 26 7.34 -4.30 -2.38
CA TYR A 26 7.07 -3.07 -1.61
C TYR A 26 7.49 -1.80 -2.35
N GLY A 27 8.58 -1.86 -3.13
CA GLY A 27 9.02 -0.73 -3.97
C GLY A 27 8.12 -0.44 -5.18
N GLN A 28 7.42 -1.44 -5.71
CA GLN A 28 6.41 -1.23 -6.75
C GLN A 28 5.16 -0.59 -6.14
N ILE A 29 4.70 -1.13 -5.01
CA ILE A 29 3.53 -0.60 -4.31
C ILE A 29 3.77 0.84 -3.85
N SER A 30 4.96 1.13 -3.32
CA SER A 30 5.31 2.49 -2.87
C SER A 30 5.32 3.51 -4.03
N ARG A 31 5.75 3.10 -5.24
CA ARG A 31 5.68 3.94 -6.44
C ARG A 31 4.25 4.18 -6.90
N ILE A 32 3.38 3.18 -6.80
CA ILE A 32 1.95 3.31 -7.15
C ILE A 32 1.24 4.24 -6.17
N VAL A 33 1.51 4.09 -4.87
CA VAL A 33 0.93 4.95 -3.82
C VAL A 33 1.52 6.37 -3.89
N GLY A 34 2.78 6.53 -4.29
CA GLY A 34 3.42 7.82 -4.61
C GLY A 34 3.78 8.72 -3.41
N ARG A 35 3.34 8.36 -2.20
CA ARG A 35 3.49 9.18 -0.98
C ARG A 35 4.13 8.47 0.21
N CYS A 36 4.75 7.30 -0.01
CA CYS A 36 5.38 6.52 1.05
C CYS A 36 6.60 5.74 0.55
N SER A 37 7.48 5.36 1.47
CA SER A 37 8.63 4.49 1.15
C SER A 37 8.23 3.02 1.15
N ALA A 38 9.06 2.16 0.53
CA ALA A 38 8.89 0.72 0.62
C ALA A 38 8.93 0.20 2.08
N GLN A 39 9.69 0.86 2.96
CA GLN A 39 9.74 0.54 4.39
C GLN A 39 8.39 0.78 5.07
N MET A 40 7.70 1.88 4.75
CA MET A 40 6.35 2.16 5.29
C MET A 40 5.33 1.12 4.85
N ILE A 41 5.44 0.54 3.65
CA ILE A 41 4.59 -0.58 3.22
C ILE A 41 4.79 -1.79 4.16
N GLY A 42 6.05 -2.08 4.51
CA GLY A 42 6.38 -3.13 5.46
C GLY A 42 5.77 -2.88 6.84
N PHE A 43 5.84 -1.65 7.35
CA PHE A 43 5.18 -1.30 8.61
C PHE A 43 3.66 -1.40 8.56
N ALA A 44 3.03 -0.99 7.44
CA ALA A 44 1.60 -1.15 7.25
C ALA A 44 1.19 -2.63 7.30
N LEU A 45 1.91 -3.50 6.59
CA LEU A 45 1.63 -4.94 6.61
C LEU A 45 1.92 -5.62 7.95
N ALA A 46 2.90 -5.14 8.72
CA ALA A 46 3.18 -5.64 10.06
C ALA A 46 2.16 -5.18 11.11
N ALA A 47 1.36 -4.15 10.80
CA ALA A 47 0.34 -3.58 11.67
C ALA A 47 -1.08 -4.11 11.35
N LEU A 48 -1.21 -5.06 10.42
CA LEU A 48 -2.44 -5.82 10.16
C LEU A 48 -2.65 -6.90 11.23
#